data_AF-A0A1G3UD63-F1
#
_entry.id   AF-A0A1G3UD63-F1
#
_cell.length_a   1.000
_cell.length_b   1.000
_cell.length_c   1.000
_cell.angle_alpha   90.00
_cell.angle_beta   90.00
_cell.angle_gamma   90.00
#
_symmetry.space_group_name_H-M   'P 1'
#
loop_
_entity.id
_entity.type
_entity.pdbx_description
1 polymer ?
#
loop_
_entity_poly.entity_id
_entity_poly.type
_entity_poly.pdbx_seq_one_letter_code
_entity_poly.pdbx_strand_id
1 'polypeptide(L)' 'MTIQDAVIICVMGVPMLLFSVFPGLKLADFLEEKYNMQEKQKRIVAITTTVLFTITLSSLLHYI' A
#
# COMPACT_ATOMS: atom_id res chain seq x y z
N MET A 1 6.13 20.21 16.10
CA MET A 1 6.31 19.86 14.68
C MET A 1 6.53 21.14 13.90
N THR A 2 7.73 21.33 13.37
CA THR A 2 8.00 22.47 12.49
C THR A 2 7.34 22.21 11.12
N ILE A 3 7.04 23.26 10.37
CA ILE A 3 6.44 23.14 9.02
C ILE A 3 7.31 22.27 8.10
N GLN A 4 8.63 22.26 8.31
CA GLN A 4 9.56 21.39 7.60
C GLN A 4 9.30 19.90 7.85
N ASP A 5 8.99 19.49 9.08
CA ASP A 5 8.67 18.09 9.40
C ASP A 5 7.44 17.60 8.62
N ALA A 6 6.40 18.44 8.52
CA ALA A 6 5.18 18.11 7.79
C ALA A 6 5.44 17.95 6.28
N VAL A 7 6.27 18.82 5.71
CA VAL A 7 6.66 18.74 4.30
C VAL A 7 7.50 17.49 4.02
N ILE A 8 8.43 17.15 4.90
CA ILE A 8 9.26 15.95 4.78
C ILE A 8 8.38 14.69 4.85
N ILE A 9 7.43 14.62 5.78
CA ILE A 9 6.49 13.49 5.88
C ILE A 9 5.65 13.35 4.60
N CYS A 10 5.14 14.46 4.04
CA CYS A 10 4.39 14.43 2.79
C CYS A 10 5.25 13.96 1.60
N VAL A 11 6.48 14.47 1.48
CA VAL A 11 7.39 14.12 0.38
C VAL A 11 7.88 12.68 0.50
N MET A 12 8.14 12.17 1.70
CA MET A 12 8.54 10.77 1.93
C MET A 12 7.34 9.81 1.89
N GLY A 13 6.12 10.29 2.14
CA GLY A 13 4.90 9.51 1.99
C GLY A 13 4.64 9.08 0.55
N VAL A 14 4.99 9.90 -0.45
CA VAL A 14 4.81 9.58 -1.88
C VAL A 14 5.62 8.34 -2.33
N PRO A 15 6.95 8.25 -2.12
CA PRO A 15 7.71 7.05 -2.47
C PRO A 15 7.30 5.84 -1.63
N MET A 16 7.00 6.02 -0.34
CA MET A 16 6.48 4.92 0.49
C MET A 16 5.13 4.38 -0.01
N LEU A 17 4.23 5.26 -0.46
CA LEU A 17 2.97 4.85 -1.08
C LEU A 17 3.21 4.10 -2.38
N LEU A 18 4.09 4.60 -3.26
CA LEU A 18 4.47 3.91 -4.49
C LEU A 18 5.03 2.50 -4.23
N PHE A 19 5.86 2.35 -3.19
CA PHE A 19 6.38 1.04 -2.78
C PHE A 19 5.31 0.14 -2.12
N SER A 20 4.33 0.70 -1.39
CA SER A 20 3.24 -0.06 -0.74
C SER A 20 2.12 -0.46 -1.70
N VAL A 21 1.92 0.30 -2.78
CA VAL A 21 0.91 0.04 -3.80
C VAL A 21 1.36 -1.12 -4.69
N PHE A 22 2.67 -1.28 -4.93
CA PHE A 22 3.24 -2.35 -5.75
C PHE A 22 2.85 -3.78 -5.32
N PRO A 23 2.99 -4.20 -4.04
CA PRO A 23 2.56 -5.52 -3.60
C PRO A 23 1.04 -5.69 -3.66
N GLY A 24 0.26 -4.64 -3.39
CA GLY A 24 -1.20 -4.68 -3.48
C GLY A 24 -1.71 -4.84 -4.91
N LEU A 25 -1.10 -4.15 -5.87
CA LEU A 25 -1.39 -4.29 -7.30
C LEU A 25 -0.98 -5.66 -7.84
N LYS A 26 0.21 -6.15 -7.46
CA LYS A 26 0.69 -7.47 -7.89
C LYS A 26 -0.19 -8.62 -7.36
N LEU A 27 -0.70 -8.50 -6.13
CA LEU A 27 -1.68 -9.44 -5.57
C LEU A 27 -3.02 -9.34 -6.31
N ALA A 28 -3.49 -8.13 -6.58
CA ALA A 28 -4.74 -7.92 -7.29
C ALA A 28 -4.69 -8.49 -8.73
N ASP A 29 -3.59 -8.28 -9.46
CA ASP A 29 -3.37 -8.86 -10.79
C ASP A 29 -3.31 -10.41 -10.74
N PHE A 30 -2.64 -10.98 -9.73
CA PHE A 30 -2.58 -12.44 -9.57
C PHE A 30 -3.95 -13.06 -9.26
N LEU A 31 -4.78 -12.38 -8.47
CA LEU A 31 -6.15 -12.80 -8.20
C LEU A 31 -7.08 -12.59 -9.41
N GLU A 32 -6.86 -11.55 -10.20
CA GLU A 32 -7.58 -11.31 -11.44
C GLU A 32 -7.34 -12.43 -12.45
N GLU A 33 -6.09 -12.82 -12.67
CA GLU A 33 -5.73 -13.90 -13.60
C GLU A 33 -6.34 -15.25 -13.18
N LYS A 34 -6.46 -15.48 -11.86
CA LYS A 34 -6.92 -16.75 -11.30
C LYS A 34 -8.45 -16.85 -11.14
N TYR A 35 -9.14 -15.73 -10.93
CA TYR A 35 -10.58 -15.68 -10.62
C TYR A 35 -11.42 -14.85 -11.60
N ASN A 36 -10.83 -14.26 -12.64
CA ASN A 36 -11.51 -13.43 -13.65
C ASN A 36 -12.30 -12.28 -12.98
N MET A 37 -11.64 -11.59 -12.04
CA MET A 37 -12.27 -10.58 -11.18
C MET A 37 -12.64 -9.30 -11.94
N GLN A 38 -13.79 -8.71 -11.59
CA GLN A 38 -14.19 -7.39 -12.12
C GLN A 38 -13.31 -6.26 -11.57
N GLU A 39 -13.11 -5.19 -12.34
CA GLU A 39 -12.30 -4.01 -11.95
C GLU A 39 -12.64 -3.45 -10.55
N LYS A 40 -13.93 -3.48 -10.18
CA LYS A 40 -14.40 -3.03 -8.86
C LYS A 40 -13.83 -3.88 -7.73
N GLN A 41 -13.74 -5.19 -7.92
CA GLN A 41 -13.15 -6.13 -6.97
C GLN A 41 -11.63 -6.00 -6.93
N LYS A 42 -10.99 -5.80 -8.09
CA LYS A 42 -9.55 -5.53 -8.18
C LYS A 42 -9.13 -4.33 -7.34
N ARG A 43 -9.86 -3.21 -7.46
CA ARG A 43 -9.58 -2.00 -6.69
C ARG A 43 -9.75 -2.21 -5.18
N ILE A 44 -10.78 -2.95 -4.76
CA ILE A 44 -11.00 -3.28 -3.34
C ILE A 44 -9.86 -4.17 -2.82
N VAL A 45 -9.50 -5.23 -3.55
CA VAL A 45 -8.42 -6.14 -3.16
C VAL A 45 -7.09 -5.40 -3.05
N ALA A 46 -6.75 -4.53 -4.00
CA ALA A 46 -5.53 -3.73 -3.96
C ALA A 46 -5.49 -2.80 -2.73
N ILE A 47 -6.58 -2.07 -2.45
CA ILE A 47 -6.64 -1.18 -1.28
C ILE A 47 -6.54 -1.98 0.02
N THR A 48 -7.29 -3.08 0.15
CA THR A 48 -7.28 -3.92 1.35
C THR A 48 -5.91 -4.55 1.59
N THR A 49 -5.27 -5.06 0.55
CA THR A 49 -3.92 -5.63 0.66
C THR A 49 -2.88 -4.56 0.98
N THR A 50 -2.93 -3.38 0.36
CA THR A 50 -2.03 -2.27 0.69
C THR A 50 -2.19 -1.82 2.14
N VAL A 51 -3.42 -1.70 2.66
CA VAL A 51 -3.67 -1.33 4.06
C VAL A 51 -3.13 -2.39 5.02
N LEU A 52 -3.44 -3.68 4.78
CA LEU A 52 -2.93 -4.79 5.59
C LEU A 52 -1.40 -4.85 5.56
N PHE A 53 -0.80 -4.71 4.38
CA PHE A 53 0.63 -4.74 4.20
C PHE A 53 1.32 -3.55 4.89
N THR A 54 0.71 -2.36 4.82
CA THR A 54 1.19 -1.16 5.51
C THR A 54 1.13 -1.32 7.02
N ILE A 55 0.03 -1.85 7.57
CA ILE A 55 -0.09 -2.13 9.02
C ILE A 55 0.97 -3.15 9.44
N THR A 56 1.13 -4.21 8.64
CA THR A 56 2.12 -5.27 8.91
C THR A 56 3.55 -4.73 8.88
N LEU A 57 3.92 -3.97 7.84
CA LEU A 57 5.22 -3.30 7.72
C LEU A 57 5.45 -2.29 8.83
N SER A 58 4.46 -1.46 9.14
CA SER A 58 4.58 -0.44 10.18
C SER A 58 4.72 -1.08 11.56
N SER A 59 4.00 -2.17 11.83
CA SER A 59 4.16 -2.95 13.06
C SER A 59 5.51 -3.66 13.13
N LEU A 60 6.01 -4.17 12.00
CA LEU A 60 7.32 -4.82 11.92
C LEU A 60 8.45 -3.81 12.16
N LEU A 61 8.34 -2.62 11.56
CA LEU A 61 9.33 -1.55 11.69
C LEU A 61 9.31 -0.93 13.09
N HIS A 62 8.17 -0.88 13.78
CA HIS A 62 8.09 -0.39 15.16
C HIS A 62 8.74 -1.35 16.18
N TYR A 63 8.89 -2.63 15.81
CA TYR A 63 9.49 -3.65 16.68
C TYR A 63 11.00 -3.86 16.43
N ILE A 64 11.58 -3.19 15.43
CA ILE A 64 13.01 -3.19 15.08
C ILE A 64 13.62 -1.85 15.50
#